data_AF-E3MTY1-F1
#
_entry.id   AF-E3MTY1-F1
#
_cell.length_a   1.000
_cell.length_b   1.000
_cell.length_c   1.000
_cell.angle_alpha   90.00
_cell.angle_beta   90.00
_cell.angle_gamma   90.00
#
_symmetry.space_group_name_H-M   'P 1'
#
loop_
_entity.id
_entity.type
_entity.pdbx_description
1 polymer ?
#
loop_
_entity_poly.entity_id
_entity_poly.type
_entity_poly.pdbx_seq_one_letter_code
_entity_poly.pdbx_strand_id
1 'polypeptide(L)' 'MPSIWSKNWSKIKEHWQWFLWGKRPYNELNDVKKQEARRDLYFRLFLIANAPAVANFYATFLLSISVENRVFKDFPS' A
#
# COMPACT_ATOMS: atom_id res chain seq x y z
N MET A 1 -18.74 -25.74 16.62
CA MET A 1 -17.81 -25.70 15.48
C MET A 1 -17.35 -24.27 15.28
N PRO A 2 -16.03 -23.95 15.27
CA PRO A 2 -15.59 -22.60 14.95
C PRO A 2 -16.00 -22.31 13.51
N SER A 3 -16.78 -21.25 13.29
CA SER A 3 -17.27 -20.89 11.97
C SER A 3 -16.10 -20.62 11.02
N ILE A 4 -16.27 -20.91 9.73
CA ILE A 4 -15.31 -20.58 8.66
C ILE A 4 -14.87 -19.11 8.75
N TRP A 5 -15.80 -18.25 9.18
CA TRP A 5 -15.58 -16.84 9.49
C TRP A 5 -14.50 -16.60 10.55
N SER A 6 -14.51 -17.35 11.66
CA SER A 6 -13.48 -17.23 12.71
C SER A 6 -12.08 -17.63 12.23
N LYS A 7 -11.98 -18.65 11.36
CA LYS A 7 -10.71 -19.10 10.78
C LYS A 7 -10.14 -18.09 9.80
N ASN A 8 -10.97 -17.52 8.93
CA ASN A 8 -10.55 -16.49 7.97
C ASN A 8 -10.14 -15.20 8.69
N TRP A 9 -10.88 -14.81 9.73
CA TRP A 9 -10.56 -13.62 10.52
C TRP A 9 -9.23 -13.76 11.28
N SER A 10 -8.93 -14.96 11.78
CA SER A 10 -7.63 -15.25 12.42
C SER A 10 -6.46 -15.06 11.45
N LYS A 11 -6.58 -15.60 10.22
CA LYS A 11 -5.53 -15.45 9.18
C LYS A 11 -5.33 -14.01 8.74
N ILE A 12 -6.43 -13.26 8.63
CA ILE A 12 -6.38 -11.82 8.30
C ILE A 12 -5.67 -11.05 9.41
N LYS A 13 -6.02 -11.31 10.68
CA LYS A 13 -5.35 -10.68 11.83
C LYS A 13 -3.86 -11.01 11.87
N GLU A 14 -3.48 -12.25 11.59
CA GLU A 14 -2.08 -12.69 11.54
C GLU A 14 -1.31 -11.98 10.41
N HIS A 15 -1.91 -11.88 9.22
CA HIS A 15 -1.33 -11.10 8.11
C HIS A 15 -1.17 -9.63 8.46
N TRP A 16 -2.17 -9.02 9.11
CA TRP A 16 -2.07 -7.64 9.58
C TRP A 16 -1.00 -7.47 10.65
N GLN A 17 -0.87 -8.39 11.60
CA GLN A 17 0.20 -8.33 12.60
C GLN A 17 1.59 -8.44 11.96
N TRP A 18 1.78 -9.36 11.03
CA TRP A 18 3.02 -9.47 10.25
C TRP A 18 3.29 -8.22 9.41
N PHE A 19 2.24 -7.66 8.81
CA PHE A 19 2.35 -6.46 8.00
C PHE A 19 2.76 -5.24 8.83
N LEU A 20 2.17 -5.10 10.02
CA LEU A 20 2.38 -3.95 10.91
C LEU A 20 3.69 -4.04 11.70
N TRP A 21 4.09 -5.24 12.13
CA TRP A 21 5.18 -5.42 13.12
C TRP A 21 6.27 -6.40 12.68
N GLY A 22 6.12 -7.09 11.55
CA GLY A 22 7.03 -8.15 11.12
C GLY A 22 6.83 -9.48 11.87
N LYS A 23 7.72 -10.45 11.64
CA LYS A 23 7.59 -11.81 12.20
C LYS A 23 7.84 -11.93 13.71
N ARG A 24 8.48 -10.91 14.33
CA ARG A 24 8.76 -10.91 15.78
C ARG A 24 7.69 -10.10 16.53
N PRO A 25 7.19 -10.60 17.67
CA PRO A 25 6.25 -9.83 18.49
C PRO A 25 6.88 -8.52 18.93
N TYR A 26 6.18 -7.40 18.69
CA TYR A 26 6.67 -6.05 19.04
C TYR A 26 7.07 -5.91 20.52
N ASN A 27 6.41 -6.66 21.40
CA ASN A 27 6.69 -6.66 22.84
C ASN A 27 8.07 -7.21 23.21
N GLU A 28 8.67 -8.06 22.35
CA GLU A 28 9.98 -8.67 22.56
C GLU A 28 11.14 -7.83 22.00
N LEU A 29 10.84 -6.69 21.36
CA LEU A 29 11.84 -5.80 20.79
C LEU A 29 12.41 -4.85 21.85
N ASN A 30 13.70 -4.56 21.76
CA ASN A 30 14.32 -3.48 22.53
C ASN A 30 13.84 -2.10 22.04
N ASP A 31 14.03 -1.04 22.82
CA ASP A 31 13.44 0.27 22.53
C ASP A 31 13.92 0.88 21.20
N VAL A 32 15.18 0.64 20.84
CA VAL A 32 15.76 1.06 19.56
C VAL A 32 15.06 0.37 18.39
N LYS A 33 14.90 -0.96 18.44
CA LYS A 33 14.20 -1.71 17.39
C LYS A 33 12.71 -1.40 17.35
N LYS A 34 12.09 -1.07 18.49
CA LYS A 34 10.71 -0.58 18.51
C LYS A 34 10.58 0.75 17.75
N GLN A 35 11.54 1.66 17.91
CA GLN A 35 11.55 2.92 17.17
C GLN A 35 11.73 2.70 15.67
N GLU A 36 12.63 1.80 15.26
CA GLU A 36 12.80 1.42 13.85
C GLU A 36 11.55 0.77 13.27
N ALA A 37 10.92 -0.15 14.00
CA ALA A 37 9.67 -0.79 13.58
C ALA A 37 8.53 0.22 13.41
N ARG A 38 8.41 1.21 14.32
CA ARG A 38 7.44 2.31 14.15
C ARG A 38 7.73 3.15 12.92
N ARG A 39 9.00 3.48 12.67
CA ARG A 39 9.41 4.25 11.48
C ARG A 39 9.07 3.50 10.19
N ASP A 40 9.39 2.21 10.12
CA ASP A 40 9.06 1.36 8.96
C ASP A 40 7.53 1.26 8.77
N LEU A 41 6.77 1.10 9.86
CA LEU A 41 5.32 1.10 9.83
C LEU A 41 4.74 2.41 9.28
N TYR A 42 5.20 3.56 9.77
CA TYR A 42 4.74 4.85 9.26
C TYR A 42 5.04 5.04 7.77
N PHE A 43 6.21 4.59 7.32
CA PHE A 43 6.57 4.65 5.91
C PHE A 43 5.64 3.79 5.04
N ARG A 44 5.35 2.55 5.46
CA ARG A 44 4.40 1.67 4.75
C ARG A 44 2.98 2.27 4.70
N LEU A 45 2.50 2.81 5.82
CA LEU A 45 1.19 3.46 5.88
C LEU A 45 1.14 4.70 4.99
N PHE A 46 2.20 5.51 4.97
CA PHE A 46 2.31 6.65 4.07
C PHE A 46 2.24 6.22 2.60
N LEU A 47 2.99 5.19 2.21
CA LEU A 47 2.94 4.67 0.84
C LEU A 47 1.54 4.16 0.46
N ILE A 48 0.89 3.38 1.32
CA ILE A 48 -0.46 2.85 1.03
C ILE A 48 -1.48 3.98 0.94
N ALA A 49 -1.45 4.95 1.85
CA ALA A 49 -2.38 6.07 1.85
C ALA A 49 -2.22 6.95 0.60
N ASN A 50 -1.00 7.09 0.09
CA ASN A 50 -0.71 7.93 -1.08
C ASN A 50 -0.71 7.17 -2.41
N ALA A 51 -0.67 5.84 -2.39
CA ALA A 51 -0.66 5.02 -3.61
C ALA A 51 -1.85 5.32 -4.56
N PRO A 52 -3.10 5.50 -4.08
CA PRO A 52 -4.21 5.90 -4.95
C PRO A 52 -4.00 7.27 -5.61
N ALA A 53 -3.46 8.24 -4.86
CA ALA A 53 -3.20 9.58 -5.39
C ALA A 53 -2.10 9.55 -6.47
N VAL A 54 -1.02 8.82 -6.22
CA VAL A 54 0.09 8.63 -7.19
C VAL A 54 -0.42 7.89 -8.43
N ALA A 55 -1.22 6.84 -8.25
CA ALA A 55 -1.81 6.09 -9.36
C ALA A 55 -2.73 6.97 -10.21
N ASN A 56 -3.59 7.78 -9.58
CA ASN A 56 -4.45 8.72 -10.28
C ASN A 56 -3.63 9.74 -11.07
N PHE A 57 -2.64 10.37 -10.44
CA PHE A 57 -1.78 11.35 -11.11
C PHE A 57 -1.10 10.74 -12.35
N TYR A 58 -0.56 9.53 -12.20
CA TYR A 58 0.10 8.83 -13.29
C TYR A 58 -0.88 8.43 -14.41
N ALA A 59 -2.07 7.94 -14.07
CA ALA A 59 -3.09 7.59 -15.04
C ALA A 59 -3.58 8.82 -15.83
N THR A 60 -3.83 9.94 -15.14
CA THR A 60 -4.21 11.21 -15.79
C THR A 60 -3.11 11.71 -16.73
N PHE A 61 -1.84 11.62 -16.31
CA PHE A 61 -0.71 11.99 -17.16
C PHE A 61 -0.65 11.15 -18.45
N LEU A 62 -0.77 9.82 -18.34
CA LEU A 62 -0.79 8.94 -19.51
C LEU A 62 -1.97 9.20 -20.44
N LEU A 63 -3.15 9.49 -19.88
CA LEU A 63 -4.32 9.88 -20.67
C LEU A 63 -4.09 11.19 -21.42
N SER A 64 -3.46 12.18 -20.79
CA SER A 64 -3.13 13.46 -21.44
C SER A 64 -2.24 13.25 -22.66
N ILE A 65 -1.16 12.47 -22.52
CA ILE A 65 -0.26 12.12 -23.65
C ILE A 65 -1.03 11.36 -24.75
N SER A 66 -1.90 10.43 -24.36
CA SER A 66 -2.67 9.63 -25.32
C SER A 66 -3.65 10.49 -26.13
N VAL A 67 -4.31 11.45 -25.48
CA VAL A 67 -5.22 12.40 -26.15
C VAL A 67 -4.45 13.31 -27.10
N GLU A 68 -3.32 13.88 -26.66
CA GLU A 68 -2.47 14.73 -27.49
C GLU A 68 -2.00 13.99 -28.76
N ASN A 69 -1.51 12.76 -28.61
CA ASN A 69 -1.11 11.91 -29.73
C ASN A 69 -2.26 11.56 -30.68
N ARG A 70 -3.49 11.44 -30.17
CA ARG A 70 -4.68 11.20 -31.02
C ARG A 70 -5.02 12.45 -31.83
N VAL A 71 -5.09 13.62 -31.19
CA VAL A 71 -5.39 14.89 -31.87
C VAL A 71 -4.37 15.18 -32.98
N PHE A 72 -3.08 14.95 -32.73
CA PHE A 72 -2.03 15.17 -33.72
C PHE A 72 -2.13 14.22 -34.92
N LYS A 73 -2.65 13.01 -34.72
CA LYS A 73 -2.89 12.04 -35.81
C LYS A 73 -4.13 12.38 -36.64
N ASP A 74 -5.18 12.89 -35.99
CA ASP A 74 -6.44 13.21 -36.66
C ASP A 74 -6.37 14.55 -37.43
N PHE A 75 -5.45 15.45 -37.05
CA PHE A 75 -5.21 16.73 -37.72
C PHE A 75 -3.71 17.01 -37.91
N PRO A 76 -3.06 16.35 -38.88
CA PRO A 76 -1.70 16.71 -39.26
C PRO A 76 -1.72 18.07 -39.96
N SER A 77 -0.96 19.04 -39.44
CA SER A 77 -0.73 20.36 -40.05
C SER A 77 0.00 20.27 -41.38
#